data_AF-A0A937D460-F1
#
_entry.id   AF-A0A937D460-F1
#
_cell.length_a   1.000
_cell.length_b   1.000
_cell.length_c   1.000
_cell.angle_alpha   90.00
_cell.angle_beta   90.00
_cell.angle_gamma   90.00
#
_symmetry.space_group_name_H-M   'P 1'
#
loop_
_entity.id
_entity.type
_entity.pdbx_description
1 polymer ?
#
loop_
_entity_poly.entity_id
_entity_poly.type
_entity_poly.pdbx_seq_one_letter_code
_entity_poly.pdbx_strand_id
1 'polypeptide(L)' 'MSYLLATTESKVRWYKFSFGPELKPGVFELLEVLDLHQVPAFGDKETAKRAALALGLKVWRYVKI' A
#
# COMPACT_ATOMS: atom_id res chain seq x y z
N MET A 1 15.37 -0.93 4.71
CA MET A 1 14.21 -1.60 5.34
C MET A 1 12.98 -1.20 4.56
N SER A 2 12.06 -2.12 4.30
CA SER A 2 10.98 -1.92 3.35
C SER A 2 9.63 -2.30 3.96
N TYR A 3 8.61 -1.46 3.78
CA TYR A 3 7.27 -1.58 4.37
C TYR A 3 6.22 -1.62 3.28
N LEU A 4 5.27 -2.55 3.39
CA LEU A 4 4.13 -2.67 2.48
C LEU A 4 2.82 -2.31 3.20
N LEU A 5 1.83 -1.84 2.43
CA LEU A 5 0.47 -1.55 2.89
C LEU A 5 -0.46 -2.73 2.62
N ALA A 6 -1.19 -3.15 3.65
CA ALA A 6 -2.15 -4.25 3.61
C ALA A 6 -3.49 -3.85 4.26
N THR A 7 -4.60 -4.45 3.81
CA THR A 7 -5.92 -4.31 4.48
C THR A 7 -5.96 -5.01 5.85
N THR A 8 -6.98 -4.70 6.66
CA THR A 8 -7.20 -5.29 7.99
C THR A 8 -8.11 -6.52 8.02
N GLU A 9 -8.61 -6.99 6.88
CA GLU A 9 -9.48 -8.18 6.78
C GLU A 9 -8.71 -9.49 7.06
N SER A 10 -9.44 -10.61 7.22
CA SER A 10 -8.85 -11.95 7.44
C SER A 10 -8.06 -12.47 6.23
N LYS A 11 -8.33 -11.93 5.04
CA LYS A 11 -7.52 -12.11 3.83
C LYS A 11 -6.78 -10.81 3.52
N VAL A 12 -5.46 -10.89 3.46
CA VAL A 12 -4.59 -9.73 3.20
C VAL A 12 -4.66 -9.40 1.71
N ARG A 13 -5.25 -8.24 1.39
CA ARG A 13 -5.29 -7.73 0.01
C ARG A 13 -4.17 -6.72 -0.19
N TRP A 14 -3.53 -6.78 -1.35
CA TRP A 14 -2.41 -5.91 -1.70
C TRP A 14 -2.82 -4.88 -2.73
N TYR A 15 -2.21 -3.70 -2.67
CA TYR A 15 -2.53 -2.61 -3.58
C TYR A 15 -1.34 -2.31 -4.48
N LYS A 16 -1.58 -2.30 -5.78
CA LYS A 16 -0.64 -1.80 -6.78
C LYS A 16 -1.06 -0.39 -7.18
N PHE A 17 -0.12 0.53 -7.08
CA PHE A 17 -0.31 1.93 -7.43
C PHE A 17 1.05 2.60 -7.64
N SER A 18 1.06 3.66 -8.45
CA SER A 18 2.24 4.51 -8.64
C SER A 18 2.24 5.62 -7.59
N PHE A 19 3.23 5.61 -6.70
CA PHE A 19 3.38 6.67 -5.69
C PHE A 19 4.02 7.91 -6.33
N GLY A 20 3.27 9.00 -6.44
CA GLY A 20 3.71 10.24 -7.09
C GLY A 20 2.65 11.36 -7.04
N PRO A 21 2.89 12.51 -7.72
CA PRO A 21 1.98 13.67 -7.71
C PRO A 21 0.57 13.36 -8.24
N GLU A 22 0.43 12.29 -9.02
CA GLU A 22 -0.81 11.91 -9.70
C GLU A 22 -1.68 10.96 -8.87
N LEU A 23 -1.27 10.66 -7.63
CA LEU A 23 -1.98 9.76 -6.74
C LEU A 23 -3.34 10.36 -6.36
N LYS A 24 -4.41 9.74 -6.85
CA LYS A 24 -5.80 10.14 -6.57
C LYS A 24 -6.50 9.05 -5.75
N PRO A 25 -7.42 9.43 -4.85
CA PRO A 25 -8.28 8.47 -4.16
C PRO A 25 -9.00 7.56 -5.17
N GLY A 26 -8.95 6.24 -4.95
CA GLY A 26 -9.59 5.25 -5.82
C GLY A 26 -8.79 4.78 -7.03
N VAL A 27 -7.61 5.35 -7.31
CA VAL A 27 -6.72 4.88 -8.39
C VAL A 27 -5.73 3.85 -7.84
N PHE A 28 -6.18 2.61 -7.72
CA PHE A 28 -5.36 1.48 -7.30
C PHE A 28 -5.88 0.17 -7.90
N GLU A 29 -5.00 -0.79 -8.07
CA GLU A 29 -5.34 -2.17 -8.46
C GLU A 29 -5.20 -3.09 -7.24
N LEU A 30 -6.14 -4.02 -7.07
CA LEU A 30 -6.13 -5.00 -5.99
C LEU A 30 -5.45 -6.29 -6.47
N LEU A 31 -4.45 -6.76 -5.75
CA LEU A 31 -3.78 -8.04 -6.03
C LEU A 31 -4.19 -9.09 -4.99
N GLU A 32 -4.55 -10.29 -5.46
CA GLU A 32 -4.85 -11.44 -4.60
C GLU A 32 -3.58 -12.11 -4.04
N VAL A 33 -2.47 -12.05 -4.77
CA VAL A 33 -1.16 -12.57 -4.38
C VAL A 33 -0.19 -11.41 -4.21
N LEU A 34 0.68 -11.49 -3.20
CA LEU A 34 1.73 -10.51 -2.99
C LEU A 34 2.82 -10.66 -4.05
N ASP A 35 2.76 -9.84 -5.10
CA ASP A 35 3.87 -9.67 -6.03
C ASP A 35 4.68 -8.41 -5.64
N LEU A 36 5.91 -8.64 -5.15
CA LEU A 36 6.82 -7.58 -4.69
C LEU A 36 7.35 -6.70 -5.84
N HIS A 37 7.23 -7.13 -7.10
CA HIS A 37 7.56 -6.28 -8.25
C HIS A 37 6.44 -5.30 -8.59
N GLN A 38 5.23 -5.55 -8.10
CA GLN A 38 4.04 -4.77 -8.43
C GLN A 38 3.55 -3.89 -7.26
N VAL A 39 3.86 -4.27 -6.02
CA VAL A 39 3.48 -3.49 -4.83
C VAL A 39 4.64 -2.58 -4.40
N PRO A 40 4.41 -1.26 -4.27
CA PRO A 40 5.45 -0.34 -3.83
C PRO A 40 5.89 -0.64 -2.39
N ALA A 41 7.19 -0.80 -2.21
CA ALA A 41 7.86 -0.95 -0.92
C ALA A 41 8.39 0.38 -0.42
N PHE A 42 8.00 0.78 0.78
CA PHE A 42 8.37 2.08 1.37
C PHE A 42 9.55 1.93 2.34
N GLY A 43 10.50 2.87 2.33
CA GLY A 43 11.69 2.82 3.19
C GLY A 43 11.41 2.95 4.69
N ASP A 44 10.29 3.59 5.03
CA ASP A 44 9.89 3.91 6.40
C ASP A 44 8.35 3.94 6.56
N LYS A 45 7.89 3.88 7.81
CA LYS A 45 6.46 3.86 8.15
C LYS A 45 5.75 5.18 7.86
N GLU A 46 6.46 6.31 7.91
CA GLU A 46 5.87 7.63 7.69
C GLU A 46 5.52 7.82 6.21
N THR A 47 6.42 7.43 5.31
CA THR A 47 6.19 7.44 3.87
C THR A 47 5.03 6.50 3.49
N ALA A 48 5.00 5.29 4.05
CA ALA A 48 3.87 4.37 3.88
C ALA A 48 2.53 4.95 4.39
N LYS A 49 2.54 5.64 5.54
CA LYS A 49 1.35 6.33 6.08
C LYS A 49 0.85 7.42 5.13
N ARG A 50 1.74 8.25 4.59
CA ARG A 50 1.38 9.31 3.64
C ARG A 50 0.73 8.73 2.39
N ALA A 51 1.27 7.62 1.87
CA ALA A 51 0.69 6.90 0.74
C ALA A 51 -0.72 6.36 1.05
N ALA A 52 -0.91 5.74 2.22
CA ALA A 52 -2.22 5.22 2.63
C ALA A 52 -3.29 6.32 2.73
N LEU A 53 -2.93 7.47 3.30
CA LEU A 53 -3.83 8.62 3.42
C LEU A 53 -4.18 9.21 2.04
N ALA A 54 -3.20 9.34 1.15
CA ALA A 54 -3.41 9.84 -0.20
C ALA A 54 -4.29 8.90 -1.05
N LEU A 55 -4.26 7.60 -0.77
CA LEU A 55 -5.16 6.60 -1.36
C LEU A 55 -6.59 6.64 -0.77
N GLY A 56 -6.83 7.43 0.29
CA GLY A 56 -8.13 7.50 0.98
C GLY A 56 -8.39 6.33 1.92
N LEU A 57 -7.37 5.54 2.28
CA LEU A 57 -7.52 4.43 3.21
C LEU A 57 -7.68 4.96 4.64
N LYS A 58 -8.58 4.33 5.41
CA LYS A 58 -8.82 4.68 6.82
C LYS A 58 -8.11 3.73 7.79
N VAL A 59 -7.85 2.50 7.35
CA VAL A 59 -7.23 1.45 8.16
C VAL A 59 -6.32 0.61 7.29
N TRP A 60 -5.12 0.30 7.77
CA TRP A 60 -4.13 -0.53 7.09
C TRP A 60 -3.20 -1.21 8.10
N ARG A 61 -2.47 -2.22 7.65
CA ARG A 61 -1.39 -2.89 8.39
C ARG A 61 -0.07 -2.64 7.70
N TYR A 62 0.98 -2.49 8.51
CA TYR A 62 2.36 -2.50 8.02
C TYR A 62 2.83 -3.95 7.99
N VAL A 63 3.26 -4.42 6.83
CA VAL A 63 3.94 -5.70 6.71
C VAL A 63 5.43 -5.44 6.53
N LYS A 64 6.23 -6.07 7.40
CA LYS A 64 7.69 -6.07 7.32
C LYS A 64 8.11 -7.35 6.59
N ILE A 65 8.93 -7.16 5.56
CA ILE A 65 9.63 -8.21 4.80
C ILE A 65 11.12 -8.11 5.06
#